data_AF-A0A946XYK5-F1
#
_entry.id   AF-A0A946XYK5-F1
#
_cell.length_a   1.000
_cell.length_b   1.000
_cell.length_c   1.000
_cell.angle_alpha   90.00
_cell.angle_beta   90.00
_cell.angle_gamma   90.00
#
_symmetry.space_group_name_H-M   'P 1'
#
loop_
_entity.id
_entity.type
_entity.pdbx_description
1 polymer ?
#
loop_
_entity_poly.entity_id
_entity_poly.type
_entity_poly.pdbx_seq_one_letter_code
_entity_poly.pdbx_strand_id
1 'polypeptide(L)'
;MKIRYVFLASLATTLVAGNVFACADTLYRVGKGVSYRVYTAPLPGSVLVYGDGEGAEQLARELARSGHGVRLVSNDKELLAEIGSGDYDVVIAAYNEHSAIESTTTNASNAPTFLPVALNSEEEAQASQQYERVMRAEKDEIKHYLKAIHKTLKQRS
;
A
#
# COMPACT_ATOMS: atom_id res chain seq x y z
N MET A 1 -35.14 -33.01 74.18
CA MET A 1 -36.48 -32.39 74.20
C MET A 1 -36.51 -31.21 73.24
N LYS A 2 -37.56 -31.16 72.41
CA LYS A 2 -38.11 -29.98 71.71
C LYS A 2 -37.43 -29.53 70.40
N ILE A 3 -37.84 -30.25 69.36
CA ILE A 3 -38.21 -29.80 68.01
C ILE A 3 -38.85 -28.41 68.02
N ARG A 4 -38.35 -27.50 67.18
CA ARG A 4 -39.13 -26.41 66.56
C ARG A 4 -38.63 -26.21 65.13
N TYR A 5 -39.17 -27.00 64.22
CA TYR A 5 -39.22 -26.63 62.80
C TYR A 5 -40.24 -25.50 62.60
N VAL A 6 -40.17 -24.89 61.42
CA VAL A 6 -41.21 -24.06 60.78
C VAL A 6 -41.08 -22.56 61.01
N PHE A 7 -40.25 -21.92 60.17
CA PHE A 7 -40.70 -20.82 59.31
C PHE A 7 -40.03 -21.07 57.95
N LEU A 8 -40.79 -21.59 56.98
CA LEU A 8 -41.38 -20.78 55.89
C LEU A 8 -40.26 -20.03 55.14
N ALA A 9 -39.65 -20.66 54.14
CA ALA A 9 -40.15 -20.76 52.76
C ALA A 9 -40.01 -19.45 51.97
N SER A 10 -39.53 -19.62 50.74
CA SER A 10 -39.42 -18.65 49.64
C SER A 10 -38.24 -17.67 49.68
N LEU A 11 -37.15 -18.05 49.00
CA LEU A 11 -36.69 -17.32 47.82
C LEU A 11 -35.66 -18.20 47.10
N ALA A 12 -36.15 -19.06 46.21
CA ALA A 12 -36.06 -18.80 44.77
C ALA A 12 -34.66 -19.13 44.23
N THR A 13 -34.49 -20.41 43.93
CA THR A 13 -33.71 -20.92 42.82
C THR A 13 -33.87 -20.05 41.58
N THR A 14 -32.77 -19.58 40.97
CA THR A 14 -32.58 -19.39 39.51
C THR A 14 -31.21 -18.76 39.29
N LEU A 15 -30.21 -19.57 38.92
CA LEU A 15 -29.80 -19.87 37.54
C LEU A 15 -28.88 -18.80 36.96
N VAL A 16 -27.62 -19.21 36.86
CA VAL A 16 -26.61 -18.75 35.91
C VAL A 16 -27.26 -18.54 34.53
N ALA A 17 -27.20 -17.31 34.05
CA ALA A 17 -27.29 -17.00 32.62
C ALA A 17 -26.48 -15.73 32.35
N GLY A 18 -25.17 -15.82 32.58
CA GLY A 18 -24.21 -14.92 31.95
C GLY A 18 -24.14 -15.24 30.47
N ASN A 19 -25.10 -14.75 29.70
CA ASN A 19 -25.00 -14.60 28.26
C ASN A 19 -25.58 -13.23 27.92
N VAL A 20 -24.80 -12.20 28.24
CA VAL A 20 -24.93 -10.92 27.57
C VAL A 20 -24.54 -11.20 26.13
N PHE A 21 -25.51 -11.57 25.30
CA PHE A 21 -25.44 -11.40 23.87
C PHE A 21 -25.40 -9.88 23.64
N ALA A 22 -24.20 -9.32 23.75
CA ALA A 22 -23.91 -8.10 23.04
C ALA A 22 -24.05 -8.46 21.57
N CYS A 23 -25.22 -8.17 21.01
CA CYS A 23 -25.34 -7.92 19.59
C CYS A 23 -24.37 -6.77 19.32
N ALA A 24 -23.13 -7.14 19.00
CA ALA A 24 -22.17 -6.27 18.40
C ALA A 24 -22.76 -5.90 17.05
N ASP A 25 -23.66 -4.92 17.08
CA ASP A 25 -24.12 -4.22 15.89
C ASP A 25 -22.87 -3.54 15.35
N THR A 26 -22.26 -4.16 14.35
CA THR A 26 -21.23 -3.52 13.54
C THR A 26 -21.88 -2.32 12.88
N LEU A 27 -21.79 -1.18 13.55
CA LEU A 27 -22.22 0.10 13.05
C LEU A 27 -21.30 0.45 11.87
N TYR A 28 -21.65 -0.01 10.67
CA TYR A 28 -21.06 0.52 9.46
C TYR A 28 -21.36 2.01 9.43
N ARG A 29 -20.30 2.82 9.49
CA ARG A 29 -20.39 4.27 9.38
C ARG A 29 -20.70 4.65 7.93
N VAL A 30 -21.89 4.31 7.45
CA VAL A 30 -22.47 4.82 6.21
C VAL A 30 -23.07 6.20 6.52
N GLY A 31 -22.19 7.19 6.66
CA GLY A 31 -22.57 8.54 7.07
C GLY A 31 -21.55 9.56 6.62
N LYS A 32 -21.97 10.36 5.64
CA LYS A 32 -21.25 11.40 4.89
C LYS A 32 -20.34 10.89 3.78
N GLY A 33 -20.64 11.37 2.58
CA GLY A 33 -19.95 11.03 1.35
C GLY A 33 -18.45 11.14 1.51
N VAL A 34 -17.79 10.00 1.59
CA VAL A 34 -16.59 9.83 0.77
C VAL A 34 -17.07 10.09 -0.64
N SER A 35 -16.75 11.27 -1.18
CA SER A 35 -16.77 11.47 -2.63
C SER A 35 -16.15 10.19 -3.20
N TYR A 36 -16.81 9.54 -4.15
CA TYR A 36 -16.26 8.36 -4.82
C TYR A 36 -14.88 8.77 -5.40
N ARG A 37 -13.83 8.57 -4.60
CA ARG A 37 -12.45 8.78 -4.99
C ARG A 37 -12.15 7.51 -5.74
N VAL A 38 -12.40 7.57 -7.05
CA VAL A 38 -12.33 6.44 -7.99
C VAL A 38 -11.02 5.63 -7.80
N TYR A 39 -9.98 6.21 -7.20
CA TYR A 39 -8.69 5.58 -7.00
C TYR A 39 -7.97 5.98 -5.69
N THR A 40 -8.58 5.81 -4.50
CA THR A 40 -7.76 5.80 -3.26
C THR A 40 -7.04 4.46 -3.13
N ALA A 41 -5.70 4.49 -3.05
CA ALA A 41 -4.88 3.31 -2.83
C ALA A 41 -5.28 2.64 -1.50
N PRO A 42 -5.67 1.35 -1.49
CA PRO A 42 -6.04 0.63 -0.27
C PRO A 42 -4.91 0.58 0.76
N LEU A 43 -3.66 0.61 0.27
CA LEU A 43 -2.43 0.67 1.07
C LEU A 43 -1.59 1.85 0.55
N PRO A 44 -1.56 3.00 1.26
CA PRO A 44 -0.67 4.09 0.90
C PRO A 44 0.77 3.67 1.20
N GLY A 45 1.62 3.72 0.18
CA GLY A 45 3.07 3.48 0.28
C GLY A 45 3.86 4.67 -0.24
N SER A 46 5.15 4.71 0.11
CA SER A 46 6.09 5.74 -0.32
C SER A 46 6.72 5.35 -1.65
N VAL A 47 6.55 6.22 -2.66
CA VAL A 47 6.98 5.98 -4.05
C VAL A 47 7.94 7.08 -4.48
N LEU A 48 9.12 6.67 -4.93
CA LEU A 48 10.09 7.55 -5.60
C LEU A 48 9.91 7.39 -7.12
N VAL A 49 9.65 8.47 -7.82
CA VAL A 49 9.63 8.51 -9.29
C VAL A 49 10.94 9.15 -9.74
N TYR A 50 11.70 8.42 -10.55
CA TYR A 50 12.93 8.92 -11.16
C TYR A 50 12.72 9.09 -12.67
N GLY A 51 13.13 10.24 -13.17
CA GLY A 51 13.04 10.59 -14.58
C GLY A 51 12.79 12.08 -14.78
N ASP A 52 13.11 12.55 -15.98
CA ASP A 52 12.85 13.92 -16.41
C ASP A 52 11.71 13.97 -17.43
N GLY A 53 10.97 15.09 -17.43
CA GLY A 53 9.92 15.38 -18.40
C GLY A 53 8.48 15.20 -17.92
N GLU A 54 7.55 15.63 -18.78
CA GLU A 54 6.12 15.78 -18.45
C GLU A 54 5.44 14.45 -18.06
N GLY A 55 5.87 13.33 -18.64
CA GLY A 55 5.33 12.00 -18.33
C GLY A 55 5.61 11.58 -16.89
N ALA A 56 6.84 11.79 -16.40
CA ALA A 56 7.22 11.48 -15.02
C ALA A 56 6.48 12.36 -14.02
N GLU A 57 6.33 13.65 -14.33
CA GLU A 57 5.55 14.57 -13.50
C GLU A 57 4.06 14.20 -13.46
N GLN A 58 3.47 13.84 -14.61
CA GLN A 58 2.09 13.45 -14.68
C GLN A 58 1.85 12.19 -13.85
N LEU A 59 2.70 11.18 -14.01
CA LEU A 59 2.65 9.96 -13.21
C LEU A 59 2.73 10.27 -11.72
N ALA A 60 3.69 11.11 -11.31
CA ALA A 60 3.85 11.49 -9.91
C ALA A 60 2.61 12.19 -9.35
N ARG A 61 2.02 13.13 -10.11
CA ARG A 61 0.78 13.83 -9.73
C ARG A 61 -0.40 12.88 -9.60
N GLU A 62 -0.55 11.94 -10.52
CA GLU A 62 -1.64 10.98 -10.50
C GLU A 62 -1.51 9.99 -9.33
N LEU A 63 -0.30 9.49 -9.06
CA LEU A 63 -0.03 8.64 -7.90
C LEU A 63 -0.27 9.37 -6.57
N ALA A 64 0.13 10.64 -6.47
CA ALA A 64 -0.13 11.47 -5.29
C ALA A 64 -1.64 11.71 -5.09
N ARG A 65 -2.39 11.95 -6.18
CA ARG A 65 -3.85 12.10 -6.14
C ARG A 65 -4.54 10.81 -5.67
N SER A 66 -3.93 9.65 -5.92
CA SER A 66 -4.38 8.36 -5.43
C SER A 66 -4.06 8.08 -3.95
N GLY A 67 -3.32 8.97 -3.29
CA GLY A 67 -3.01 8.89 -1.85
C GLY A 67 -1.66 8.27 -1.51
N HIS A 68 -0.78 8.05 -2.49
CA HIS A 68 0.62 7.65 -2.23
C HIS A 68 1.46 8.85 -1.79
N GLY A 69 2.47 8.60 -0.95
CA GLY A 69 3.52 9.58 -0.68
C GLY A 69 4.49 9.54 -1.86
N VAL A 70 4.49 10.58 -2.70
CA VAL A 70 5.26 10.57 -3.95
C VAL A 70 6.35 11.64 -3.91
N ARG A 71 7.57 11.24 -4.28
CA ARG A 71 8.70 12.12 -4.52
C ARG A 71 9.13 11.96 -5.98
N LEU A 72 9.23 13.06 -6.71
CA LEU A 72 9.82 13.08 -8.05
C LEU A 72 11.26 13.61 -7.94
N VAL A 73 12.19 12.90 -8.57
CA VAL A 73 13.60 13.28 -8.68
C VAL A 73 14.06 13.15 -10.13
N SER A 74 14.83 14.11 -10.61
CA SER A 74 15.33 14.15 -12.00
C SER A 74 16.86 14.10 -12.10
N ASN A 75 17.56 13.95 -10.96
CA ASN A 75 19.01 13.95 -10.89
C ASN A 75 19.54 12.80 -10.01
N ASP A 76 20.61 12.16 -10.47
CA ASP A 76 21.30 11.06 -9.79
C ASP A 76 21.72 11.40 -8.35
N LYS A 77 22.11 12.65 -8.09
CA LYS A 77 22.49 13.09 -6.74
C LYS A 77 21.31 13.04 -5.78
N GLU A 78 20.13 13.45 -6.26
CA GLU A 78 18.91 13.41 -5.47
C GLU A 78 18.42 11.97 -5.33
N LEU A 79 18.49 11.17 -6.41
CA LEU A 79 18.18 9.74 -6.38
C LEU A 79 18.99 9.02 -5.30
N LEU A 80 20.30 9.28 -5.23
CA LEU A 80 21.19 8.67 -4.24
C LEU A 80 20.87 9.12 -2.81
N ALA A 81 20.55 10.40 -2.60
CA ALA A 81 20.17 10.91 -1.29
C ALA A 81 18.85 10.30 -0.80
N GLU A 82 17.84 10.22 -1.67
CA GLU A 82 16.50 9.73 -1.34
C GLU A 82 16.49 8.20 -1.15
N ILE A 83 17.17 7.42 -2.00
CA ILE A 83 17.33 5.97 -1.78
C ILE A 83 18.12 5.70 -0.50
N GLY A 84 19.14 6.50 -0.22
CA GLY A 84 19.96 6.40 0.99
C GLY A 84 19.20 6.67 2.28
N SER A 85 18.10 7.42 2.24
CA SER A 85 17.25 7.66 3.43
C SER A 85 16.49 6.41 3.86
N GLY A 86 16.20 5.49 2.92
CA GLY A 86 15.52 4.23 3.18
C GLY A 86 14.02 4.35 3.44
N ASP A 87 13.42 5.50 3.12
CA ASP A 87 12.01 5.83 3.39
C ASP A 87 11.03 5.40 2.28
N TYR A 88 11.55 4.82 1.20
CA TYR A 88 10.77 4.48 0.01
C TYR A 88 10.58 2.99 -0.14
N ASP A 89 9.37 2.58 -0.47
CA ASP A 89 9.03 1.18 -0.72
C ASP A 89 9.28 0.79 -2.18
N VAL A 90 9.04 1.74 -3.09
CA VAL A 90 9.05 1.53 -4.54
C VAL A 90 9.78 2.67 -5.24
N VAL A 91 10.63 2.33 -6.21
CA VAL A 91 11.20 3.26 -7.19
C VAL A 91 10.61 2.95 -8.56
N ILE A 92 10.05 3.95 -9.24
CA ILE A 92 9.54 3.84 -10.61
C ILE A 92 10.41 4.69 -11.51
N ALA A 93 10.96 4.10 -12.57
CA ALA A 93 11.74 4.82 -13.56
C ALA A 93 11.70 4.11 -14.92
N ALA A 94 12.21 4.77 -15.94
CA ALA A 94 12.34 4.16 -17.26
C ALA A 94 13.35 2.98 -17.22
N TYR A 95 13.12 1.94 -18.02
CA TYR A 95 13.97 0.76 -18.01
C TYR A 95 15.42 1.06 -18.43
N ASN A 96 15.65 2.03 -19.30
CA ASN A 96 17.00 2.48 -19.69
C ASN A 96 17.84 2.99 -18.50
N GLU A 97 17.20 3.41 -17.41
CA GLU A 97 17.84 3.93 -16.19
C GLU A 97 18.10 2.85 -15.13
N HIS A 98 17.76 1.59 -15.38
CA HIS A 98 17.88 0.50 -14.40
C HIS A 98 19.28 0.39 -13.78
N SER A 99 20.34 0.60 -14.56
CA SER A 99 21.73 0.53 -14.09
C SER A 99 22.06 1.58 -13.02
N ALA A 100 21.51 2.79 -13.13
CA ALA A 100 21.68 3.85 -12.13
C ALA A 100 20.95 3.49 -10.83
N ILE A 101 19.79 2.85 -10.93
CA ILE A 101 18.98 2.47 -9.77
C ILE A 101 19.61 1.28 -9.05
N GLU A 102 20.06 0.26 -9.77
CA GLU A 102 20.71 -0.91 -9.18
C GLU A 102 22.01 -0.56 -8.46
N SER A 103 22.84 0.29 -9.07
CA SER A 103 24.08 0.77 -8.44
C SER A 103 23.82 1.58 -7.17
N THR A 104 22.76 2.39 -7.16
CA THR A 104 22.36 3.18 -5.98
C THR A 104 21.74 2.29 -4.88
N THR A 105 20.92 1.32 -5.28
CA THR A 105 20.18 0.44 -4.37
C THR A 105 21.07 -0.59 -3.68
N THR A 106 22.17 -1.01 -4.32
CA THR A 106 23.12 -2.00 -3.76
C THR A 106 23.67 -1.60 -2.38
N ASN A 107 23.77 -0.29 -2.11
CA ASN A 107 24.33 0.22 -0.86
C ASN A 107 23.27 0.56 0.21
N ALA A 108 21.98 0.44 -0.11
CA ALA A 108 20.90 0.81 0.80
C ALA A 108 20.49 -0.36 1.71
N SER A 109 20.40 -0.11 3.02
CA SER A 109 19.98 -1.12 3.99
C SER A 109 18.51 -1.53 3.86
N ASN A 110 17.66 -0.62 3.38
CA ASN A 110 16.25 -0.87 3.05
C ASN A 110 16.00 -0.51 1.58
N ALA A 111 16.55 -1.32 0.68
CA ALA A 111 16.42 -1.12 -0.76
C ALA A 111 14.94 -1.04 -1.20
N PRO A 112 14.51 0.03 -1.90
CA PRO A 112 13.19 0.06 -2.53
C PRO A 112 13.10 -0.97 -3.65
N THR A 113 11.89 -1.43 -3.94
CA THR A 113 11.66 -2.32 -5.08
C THR A 113 11.61 -1.50 -6.36
N PHE A 114 12.45 -1.84 -7.33
CA PHE A 114 12.44 -1.18 -8.63
C PHE A 114 11.30 -1.70 -9.51
N LEU A 115 10.52 -0.77 -10.08
CA LEU A 115 9.43 -1.02 -11.01
C LEU A 115 9.77 -0.33 -12.35
N PRO A 116 10.30 -1.06 -13.34
CA PRO A 116 10.68 -0.49 -14.62
C PRO A 116 9.47 -0.10 -15.47
N VAL A 117 9.60 1.03 -16.17
CA VAL A 117 8.69 1.49 -17.20
C VAL A 117 9.37 1.35 -18.56
N ALA A 118 8.87 0.44 -19.38
CA ALA A 118 9.28 0.28 -20.76
C ALA A 118 8.59 1.32 -21.65
N LEU A 119 9.39 2.01 -22.47
CA LEU A 119 8.89 2.99 -23.43
C LEU A 119 8.36 2.31 -24.70
N ASN A 120 8.96 1.17 -25.08
CA ASN A 120 8.61 0.41 -26.28
C ASN A 120 8.50 -1.09 -25.99
N SER A 121 8.07 -1.88 -26.98
CA SER A 121 7.89 -3.33 -26.84
C SER A 121 9.20 -4.11 -26.71
N GLU A 122 10.32 -3.58 -27.20
CA GLU A 122 11.62 -4.24 -27.10
C GLU A 122 12.14 -4.14 -25.66
N GLU A 123 12.09 -2.95 -25.07
CA GLU A 123 12.39 -2.71 -23.66
C GLU A 123 11.48 -3.54 -22.75
N GLU A 124 10.20 -3.69 -23.08
CA GLU A 124 9.27 -4.54 -22.32
C GLU A 124 9.73 -6.00 -22.32
N ALA A 125 10.14 -6.52 -23.48
CA ALA A 125 10.62 -7.89 -23.62
C ALA A 125 11.95 -8.12 -22.90
N GLN A 126 12.80 -7.10 -22.78
CA GLN A 126 14.06 -7.17 -22.03
C GLN A 126 13.81 -7.07 -20.52
N ALA A 127 13.04 -6.06 -20.10
CA ALA A 127 12.72 -5.84 -18.69
C ALA A 127 11.95 -7.02 -18.08
N SER A 128 11.08 -7.69 -18.85
CA SER A 128 10.29 -8.83 -18.36
C SER A 128 11.12 -10.10 -18.10
N GLN A 129 12.36 -10.17 -18.62
CA GLN A 129 13.29 -11.25 -18.29
C GLN A 129 13.96 -11.04 -16.93
N GLN A 130 14.10 -9.78 -16.51
CA GLN A 130 14.85 -9.40 -15.31
C GLN A 130 13.94 -9.05 -14.13
N TYR A 131 12.74 -8.55 -14.41
CA TYR A 131 11.82 -8.04 -13.39
C TYR A 131 10.47 -8.76 -13.47
N GLU A 132 9.91 -9.11 -12.30
CA GLU A 132 8.60 -9.77 -12.19
C GLU A 132 7.47 -8.93 -12.81
N ARG A 133 7.64 -7.60 -12.80
CA ARG A 133 6.65 -6.64 -13.28
C ARG A 133 7.33 -5.53 -14.06
N VAL A 134 6.74 -5.23 -15.21
CA VAL A 134 7.15 -4.14 -16.09
C VAL A 134 5.90 -3.36 -16.47
N MET A 135 6.02 -2.04 -16.42
CA MET A 135 4.97 -1.12 -16.87
C MET A 135 5.27 -0.66 -18.29
N ARG A 136 4.24 -0.33 -19.07
CA ARG A 136 4.37 0.27 -20.39
C ARG A 136 3.86 1.69 -20.41
N ALA A 137 4.72 2.65 -20.75
CA ALA A 137 4.35 4.07 -20.77
C ALA A 137 3.12 4.37 -21.66
N GLU A 138 3.03 3.76 -22.85
CA GLU A 138 1.96 4.04 -23.81
C GLU A 138 0.65 3.26 -23.57
N LYS A 139 0.71 2.12 -22.89
CA LYS A 139 -0.45 1.20 -22.75
C LYS A 139 -1.02 1.19 -21.35
N ASP A 140 -0.19 1.36 -20.34
CA ASP A 140 -0.62 1.21 -18.96
C ASP A 140 -1.18 2.52 -18.43
N GLU A 141 -2.48 2.51 -18.18
CA GLU A 141 -3.15 3.56 -17.41
C GLU A 141 -2.72 3.52 -15.93
N ILE A 142 -2.95 4.61 -15.20
CA ILE A 142 -2.66 4.76 -13.76
C ILE A 142 -3.13 3.57 -12.90
N LYS A 143 -4.28 2.96 -13.22
CA LYS A 143 -4.81 1.78 -12.50
C LYS A 143 -3.84 0.60 -12.48
N HIS A 144 -3.03 0.43 -13.53
CA HIS A 144 -2.04 -0.62 -13.62
C HIS A 144 -0.84 -0.33 -12.72
N TYR A 145 -0.40 0.93 -12.64
CA TYR A 145 0.63 1.37 -11.70
C TYR A 145 0.18 1.17 -10.24
N LEU A 146 -1.04 1.58 -9.90
CA LEU A 146 -1.60 1.38 -8.55
C LEU A 146 -1.69 -0.10 -8.19
N LYS A 147 -2.10 -0.96 -9.13
CA LYS A 147 -2.10 -2.41 -8.94
C LYS A 147 -0.69 -2.95 -8.75
N ALA A 148 0.30 -2.37 -9.42
CA ALA A 148 1.70 -2.73 -9.28
C ALA A 148 2.24 -2.44 -7.90
N ILE A 149 2.13 -1.17 -7.50
CA ILE A 149 2.57 -0.71 -6.19
C ILE A 149 1.87 -1.52 -5.09
N HIS A 150 0.55 -1.72 -5.18
CA HIS A 150 -0.18 -2.50 -4.19
C HIS A 150 0.33 -3.94 -4.05
N LYS A 151 0.63 -4.62 -5.16
CA LYS A 151 1.17 -5.99 -5.12
C LYS A 151 2.57 -6.01 -4.47
N THR A 152 3.41 -5.04 -4.83
CA THR A 152 4.76 -4.91 -4.28
C THR A 152 4.74 -4.63 -2.77
N LEU A 153 3.88 -3.71 -2.31
CA LEU A 153 3.73 -3.41 -0.89
C LEU A 153 3.26 -4.64 -0.10
N LYS A 154 2.33 -5.42 -0.65
CA LYS A 154 1.85 -6.65 -0.03
C LYS A 154 2.91 -7.75 0.08
N GLN A 155 3.92 -7.76 -0.78
CA GLN A 155 5.04 -8.70 -0.69
C GLN A 155 6.05 -8.31 0.40
N ARG A 156 6.11 -7.02 0.78
CA ARG A 156 7.02 -6.49 1.81
C ARG A 156 6.43 -6.48 3.22
N SER A 157 5.09 -6.49 3.36
CA SER A 157 4.36 -6.53 4.65
C SER A 157 4.30 -7.92 5.25
#